data_AF-A0A4Q5PV06-F1
#
_entry.id   AF-A0A4Q5PV06-F1
#
_cell.length_a   1.000
_cell.length_b   1.000
_cell.length_c   1.000
_cell.angle_alpha   90.00
_cell.angle_beta   90.00
_cell.angle_gamma   90.00
#
_symmetry.space_group_name_H-M   'P 1'
#
loop_
_entity.id
_entity.type
_entity.pdbx_description
1 polymer ?
#
loop_
_entity_poly.entity_id
_entity_poly.type
_entity_poly.pdbx_seq_one_letter_code
_entity_poly.pdbx_strand_id
1 'polypeptide(L)'
;MASVTRVEASEPKNYIGQVNRSNSPINLSSPIKIAEVVNVGDEEEDTKKNPLVSAGLSFVIPGAGQIYNEEYIKGALLFVGVLGLAYLDFFIIEPTAKANDAVPVAQRKNNSLFDMGALFVRLGLPALWIYNWGSAYQAVDPVYQRKLKEEEKAKQQQQNQGLSNNTFDIKLVKINF
;
A
#
# COMPACT_ATOMS: atom_id res chain seq x y z
N MET A 1 48.72 41.55 -18.55
CA MET A 1 48.45 41.08 -17.18
C MET A 1 47.05 40.50 -17.11
N ALA A 2 46.92 39.18 -17.15
CA ALA A 2 45.79 38.40 -16.68
C ALA A 2 46.26 36.93 -16.62
N SER A 3 46.23 36.36 -15.42
CA SER A 3 46.74 35.04 -15.05
C SER A 3 45.80 33.92 -15.50
N VAL A 4 46.32 32.96 -16.27
CA VAL A 4 45.61 31.74 -16.66
C VAL A 4 45.79 30.70 -15.55
N THR A 5 44.71 30.43 -14.81
CA THR A 5 44.68 29.37 -13.79
C THR A 5 44.59 28.01 -14.47
N ARG A 6 45.62 27.19 -14.29
CA ARG A 6 45.72 25.82 -14.79
C ARG A 6 44.83 24.90 -13.94
N VAL A 7 43.78 24.34 -14.52
CA VAL A 7 42.99 23.26 -13.91
C VAL A 7 43.73 21.95 -14.17
N GLU A 8 44.20 21.33 -13.10
CA GLU A 8 44.89 20.05 -13.10
C GLU A 8 43.85 18.93 -13.25
N ALA A 9 43.85 18.26 -14.41
CA ALA A 9 42.97 17.14 -14.70
C ALA A 9 43.44 15.91 -13.91
N SER A 10 42.63 15.45 -12.97
CA SER A 10 42.87 14.22 -12.21
C SER A 10 42.78 12.99 -13.12
N GLU A 11 43.84 12.18 -13.11
CA GLU A 11 43.94 10.94 -13.88
C GLU A 11 42.81 9.93 -13.54
N PRO A 12 42.24 9.23 -14.54
CA PRO A 12 41.31 8.14 -14.28
C PRO A 12 42.06 6.93 -13.70
N LYS A 13 41.75 6.58 -12.44
CA LYS A 13 42.21 5.32 -11.82
C LYS A 13 41.56 4.13 -12.52
N ASN A 14 42.37 3.43 -13.31
CA ASN A 14 42.04 2.13 -13.90
C ASN A 14 42.01 1.06 -12.80
N TYR A 15 40.82 0.68 -12.33
CA TYR A 15 40.65 -0.48 -11.45
C TYR A 15 40.64 -1.75 -12.30
N ILE A 16 41.83 -2.30 -12.54
CA ILE A 16 41.99 -3.67 -13.07
C ILE A 16 41.70 -4.61 -11.91
N GLY A 17 40.47 -5.14 -11.84
CA GLY A 17 40.13 -6.25 -10.96
C GLY A 17 40.99 -7.46 -11.31
N GLN A 18 41.84 -7.90 -10.39
CA GLN A 18 42.61 -9.13 -10.55
C GLN A 18 41.67 -10.33 -10.48
N VAL A 19 41.40 -10.95 -11.63
CA VAL A 19 40.69 -12.22 -11.70
C VAL A 19 41.69 -13.31 -11.29
N ASN A 20 41.65 -13.70 -10.02
CA ASN A 20 42.48 -14.76 -9.47
C ASN A 20 42.00 -16.12 -10.03
N ARG A 21 42.53 -16.52 -11.19
CA ARG A 21 42.27 -17.84 -11.79
C ARG A 21 43.09 -18.89 -11.06
N SER A 22 42.47 -19.56 -10.10
CA SER A 22 43.00 -20.79 -9.51
C SER A 22 43.00 -21.90 -10.57
N ASN A 23 44.18 -22.20 -11.13
CA ASN A 23 44.41 -23.32 -12.03
C ASN A 23 44.58 -24.62 -11.23
N SER A 24 43.48 -25.17 -10.74
CA SER A 24 43.45 -26.55 -10.23
C SER A 24 43.01 -27.48 -11.36
N PRO A 25 43.72 -28.59 -11.63
CA PRO A 25 43.33 -29.55 -12.65
C PRO A 25 41.97 -30.18 -12.31
N ILE A 26 41.05 -30.14 -13.27
CA ILE A 26 39.69 -30.63 -13.14
C ILE A 26 39.72 -32.16 -13.07
N ASN A 27 39.47 -32.72 -11.88
CA ASN A 27 39.32 -34.17 -11.71
C ASN A 27 37.85 -34.55 -11.92
N LEU A 28 37.56 -35.21 -13.03
CA LEU A 28 36.21 -35.39 -13.59
C LEU A 28 35.56 -36.71 -13.12
N SER A 29 35.46 -36.93 -11.79
CA SER A 29 34.93 -38.18 -11.24
C SER A 29 33.82 -38.03 -10.19
N SER A 30 33.14 -36.88 -10.13
CA SER A 30 31.96 -36.70 -9.28
C SER A 30 30.69 -36.49 -10.12
N PRO A 31 29.56 -37.14 -9.78
CA PRO A 31 28.31 -36.97 -10.52
C PRO A 31 27.87 -35.52 -10.48
N ILE A 32 27.51 -35.00 -11.66
CA ILE A 32 27.03 -33.65 -11.91
C ILE A 32 25.82 -33.40 -11.00
N LYS A 33 26.01 -32.68 -9.89
CA LYS A 33 24.93 -31.96 -9.25
C LYS A 33 24.70 -30.73 -10.10
N ILE A 34 23.59 -30.75 -10.83
CA ILE A 34 23.06 -29.61 -11.58
C ILE A 34 22.99 -28.46 -10.58
N ALA A 35 23.95 -27.55 -10.68
CA ALA A 35 23.99 -26.34 -9.87
C ALA A 35 22.76 -25.52 -10.29
N GLU A 36 21.79 -25.52 -9.39
CA GLU A 36 21.19 -24.30 -8.87
C GLU A 36 20.90 -23.28 -9.97
N VAL A 37 19.67 -23.39 -10.49
CA VAL A 37 19.01 -22.27 -11.16
C VAL A 37 19.13 -21.10 -10.19
N VAL A 38 20.05 -20.19 -10.47
CA VAL A 38 20.14 -18.90 -9.78
C VAL A 38 18.84 -18.19 -10.12
N ASN A 39 17.85 -18.44 -9.27
CA ASN A 39 16.66 -17.65 -9.19
C ASN A 39 17.14 -16.30 -8.71
N VAL A 40 17.34 -15.37 -9.65
CA VAL A 40 17.33 -13.94 -9.37
C VAL A 40 15.88 -13.63 -9.01
N GLY A 41 15.44 -14.17 -7.87
CA GLY A 41 14.33 -13.60 -7.15
C GLY A 41 14.84 -12.25 -6.76
N ASP A 42 14.17 -11.21 -7.22
CA ASP A 42 14.28 -9.90 -6.63
C ASP A 42 14.07 -10.11 -5.13
N GLU A 43 15.16 -10.17 -4.38
CA GLU A 43 15.13 -10.03 -2.94
C GLU A 43 14.71 -8.57 -2.76
N GLU A 44 13.39 -8.33 -2.84
CA GLU A 44 12.76 -7.22 -2.16
C GLU A 44 13.23 -7.36 -0.71
N GLU A 45 14.29 -6.63 -0.40
CA GLU A 45 14.78 -6.47 0.96
C GLU A 45 13.55 -6.00 1.73
N ASP A 46 12.91 -6.94 2.46
CA ASP A 46 11.72 -6.73 3.29
C ASP A 46 12.16 -5.80 4.41
N THR A 47 12.33 -4.54 4.04
CA THR A 47 12.82 -3.44 4.84
C THR A 47 11.67 -3.15 5.78
N LYS A 48 11.69 -3.85 6.90
CA LYS A 48 10.67 -3.82 7.95
C LYS A 48 10.20 -2.38 8.20
N LYS A 49 9.06 -2.05 7.60
CA LYS A 49 8.49 -0.70 7.61
C LYS A 49 8.08 -0.33 9.03
N ASN A 50 8.24 0.95 9.40
CA ASN A 50 7.94 1.39 10.75
C ASN A 50 6.45 1.81 10.87
N PRO A 51 5.65 1.16 11.74
CA PRO A 51 4.24 1.48 11.91
C PRO A 51 3.98 2.93 12.35
N LEU A 52 4.86 3.50 13.18
CA LEU A 52 4.73 4.88 13.64
C LEU A 52 4.98 5.88 12.51
N VAL A 53 5.92 5.56 11.61
CA VAL A 53 6.21 6.41 10.44
C VAL A 53 5.04 6.38 9.47
N SER A 54 4.49 5.20 9.19
CA SER A 54 3.26 5.04 8.39
C SER A 54 2.10 5.85 8.98
N ALA A 55 1.84 5.68 10.29
CA ALA A 55 0.81 6.43 11.00
C ALA A 55 1.04 7.94 10.93
N GLY A 56 2.28 8.40 11.19
CA GLY A 56 2.65 9.80 11.12
C GLY A 56 2.46 10.41 9.73
N LEU A 57 2.84 9.68 8.67
CA LEU A 57 2.60 10.06 7.28
C LEU A 57 1.11 10.22 7.00
N SER A 58 0.29 9.24 7.40
CA SER A 58 -1.17 9.29 7.23
C SER A 58 -1.84 10.41 8.03
N PHE A 59 -1.24 10.85 9.14
CA PHE A 59 -1.74 11.99 9.92
C PHE A 59 -1.54 13.32 9.19
N VAL A 60 -0.37 13.52 8.57
CA VAL A 60 -0.09 14.78 7.83
C VAL A 60 -0.79 14.79 6.48
N ILE A 61 -0.70 13.68 5.75
CA ILE A 61 -1.26 13.56 4.40
C ILE A 61 -2.18 12.33 4.37
N PRO A 62 -3.50 12.51 4.17
CA PRO A 62 -4.41 11.38 4.14
C PRO A 62 -4.00 10.36 3.07
N GLY A 63 -3.88 9.09 3.44
CA GLY A 63 -3.50 8.01 2.52
C GLY A 63 -1.99 7.83 2.32
N ALA A 64 -1.13 8.74 2.79
CA ALA A 64 0.32 8.62 2.61
C ALA A 64 0.94 7.44 3.38
N GLY A 65 0.42 7.10 4.57
CA GLY A 65 0.85 5.90 5.29
C GLY A 65 0.52 4.62 4.53
N GLN A 66 -0.62 4.56 3.85
CA GLN A 66 -0.97 3.41 3.01
C GLN A 66 -0.08 3.31 1.76
N ILE A 67 0.28 4.45 1.14
CA ILE A 67 1.25 4.47 0.03
C ILE A 67 2.63 4.01 0.49
N TYR A 68 3.08 4.43 1.68
CA TYR A 68 4.33 3.94 2.29
C TYR A 68 4.30 2.41 2.48
N ASN A 69 3.13 1.85 2.75
CA ASN A 69 2.92 0.41 2.88
C ASN A 69 2.68 -0.30 1.55
N GLU A 70 2.94 0.34 0.40
CA GLU A 70 2.66 -0.18 -0.96
C GLU A 70 1.17 -0.48 -1.23
N GLU A 71 0.27 -0.02 -0.38
CA GLU A 71 -1.18 -0.11 -0.58
C GLU A 71 -1.67 1.09 -1.41
N TYR A 72 -1.12 1.27 -2.61
CA TYR A 72 -1.33 2.45 -3.46
C TYR A 72 -2.81 2.72 -3.76
N ILE A 73 -3.59 1.67 -4.07
CA ILE A 73 -5.02 1.82 -4.42
C ILE A 73 -5.81 2.35 -3.23
N LYS A 74 -5.58 1.79 -2.03
CA LYS A 74 -6.29 2.21 -0.82
C LYS A 74 -5.88 3.63 -0.43
N GLY A 75 -4.57 3.92 -0.49
CA GLY A 75 -4.03 5.25 -0.20
C GLY A 75 -4.58 6.33 -1.15
N ALA A 76 -4.61 6.05 -2.45
CA ALA A 76 -5.17 6.95 -3.45
C ALA A 76 -6.68 7.17 -3.26
N LEU A 77 -7.45 6.09 -3.05
CA LEU A 77 -8.89 6.18 -2.83
C LEU A 77 -9.21 7.04 -1.60
N LEU A 78 -8.48 6.82 -0.51
CA LEU A 78 -8.66 7.57 0.72
C LEU A 78 -8.25 9.05 0.56
N PHE A 79 -7.13 9.32 -0.11
CA PHE A 79 -6.69 10.68 -0.40
C PHE A 79 -7.73 11.45 -1.22
N VAL A 80 -8.21 10.86 -2.32
CA VAL A 80 -9.24 11.47 -3.17
C VAL A 80 -10.55 11.64 -2.42
N GLY A 81 -10.95 10.66 -1.61
CA GLY A 81 -12.18 10.73 -0.80
C GLY A 81 -12.15 11.86 0.23
N VAL A 82 -11.04 12.00 0.97
CA VAL A 82 -10.88 13.09 1.96
C VAL A 82 -10.85 14.44 1.26
N LEU A 83 -10.09 14.59 0.16
CA LEU A 83 -10.06 15.84 -0.60
C LEU A 83 -11.43 16.21 -1.19
N GLY A 84 -12.17 15.23 -1.73
CA GLY A 84 -13.50 15.47 -2.29
C GLY A 84 -14.49 15.95 -1.23
N LEU A 85 -14.48 15.34 -0.04
CA LEU A 85 -15.32 15.77 1.08
C LEU A 85 -14.92 17.16 1.59
N ALA A 86 -13.63 17.44 1.70
CA ALA A 86 -13.14 18.77 2.11
C ALA A 86 -13.52 19.84 1.09
N TYR A 87 -13.41 19.54 -0.21
CA TYR A 87 -13.86 20.44 -1.28
C TYR A 87 -15.36 20.72 -1.19
N LEU A 88 -16.17 19.67 -1.00
CA LEU A 88 -17.62 19.81 -0.84
C LEU A 88 -17.96 20.67 0.39
N ASP A 89 -17.30 20.44 1.53
CA ASP A 89 -17.55 21.21 2.75
C ASP A 89 -17.19 22.69 2.57
N PHE A 90 -15.99 22.97 2.06
CA PHE A 90 -15.47 24.33 1.95
C PHE A 90 -16.17 25.17 0.87
N PHE A 91 -16.44 24.60 -0.31
CA PHE A 91 -16.98 25.37 -1.43
C PHE A 91 -18.50 25.34 -1.56
N ILE A 92 -19.17 24.31 -1.01
CA ILE A 92 -20.61 24.15 -1.17
C ILE A 92 -21.33 24.31 0.16
N ILE A 93 -20.95 23.55 1.19
CA ILE A 93 -21.69 23.46 2.45
C ILE A 93 -21.51 24.70 3.32
N GLU A 94 -20.27 25.15 3.54
CA GLU A 94 -20.00 26.34 4.36
C GLU A 94 -20.65 27.61 3.79
N PRO A 95 -20.51 27.92 2.49
CA PRO A 95 -21.12 29.11 1.91
C PRO A 95 -22.65 29.09 1.96
N THR A 96 -23.26 27.92 1.72
CA THR A 96 -24.72 27.79 1.81
C THR A 96 -25.23 27.88 3.25
N ALA A 97 -24.50 27.31 4.22
CA ALA A 97 -24.83 27.46 5.64
C ALA A 97 -24.77 28.93 6.07
N LYS A 98 -23.68 29.64 5.72
CA LYS A 98 -23.50 31.08 6.03
C LYS A 98 -24.59 31.94 5.37
N ALA A 99 -24.96 31.64 4.13
CA ALA A 99 -26.04 32.35 3.44
C ALA A 99 -27.41 32.12 4.10
N ASN A 100 -27.71 30.89 4.54
CA ASN A 100 -28.95 30.57 5.26
C ASN A 100 -29.01 31.24 6.64
N ASP A 101 -27.86 31.38 7.32
CA ASP A 101 -27.81 32.01 8.64
C ASP A 101 -28.05 33.53 8.59
N ALA A 102 -27.71 34.17 7.47
CA ALA A 102 -27.96 35.59 7.23
C ALA A 102 -29.45 35.93 7.00
N VAL A 103 -30.30 34.93 6.74
CA VAL A 103 -31.75 35.12 6.53
C VAL A 103 -32.48 35.07 7.88
N PRO A 104 -33.47 35.96 8.13
CA PRO A 104 -34.29 35.91 9.33
C PRO A 104 -34.93 34.53 9.53
N VAL A 105 -35.00 34.06 10.78
CA VAL A 105 -35.46 32.69 11.12
C VAL A 105 -36.83 32.37 10.51
N ALA A 106 -37.73 33.34 10.42
CA ALA A 106 -39.07 33.18 9.83
C ALA A 106 -39.08 32.87 8.32
N GLN A 107 -37.97 33.14 7.61
CA GLN A 107 -37.82 32.93 6.17
C GLN A 107 -36.76 31.89 5.82
N ARG A 108 -36.14 31.24 6.81
CA ARG A 108 -35.15 30.18 6.55
C ARG A 108 -35.83 29.00 5.88
N LYS A 109 -35.37 28.68 4.67
CA LYS A 109 -35.78 27.47 3.96
C LYS A 109 -35.05 26.28 4.58
N ASN A 110 -35.77 25.40 5.28
CA ASN A 110 -35.18 24.23 5.95
C ASN A 110 -34.98 23.06 4.98
N ASN A 111 -33.84 23.01 4.29
CA ASN A 111 -33.52 21.82 3.51
C ASN A 111 -32.92 20.74 4.44
N SER A 112 -33.79 20.05 5.19
CA SER A 112 -33.42 19.03 6.19
C SER A 112 -32.37 18.00 5.70
N LEU A 113 -32.45 17.62 4.42
CA LEU A 113 -31.49 16.70 3.79
C LEU A 113 -30.08 17.29 3.67
N PHE A 114 -29.97 18.58 3.33
CA PHE A 114 -28.67 19.25 3.21
C PHE A 114 -28.04 19.47 4.59
N ASP A 115 -28.84 19.82 5.59
CA ASP A 115 -28.35 19.99 6.96
C ASP A 115 -27.86 18.66 7.56
N MET A 116 -28.58 17.55 7.31
CA MET A 116 -28.09 16.21 7.64
C MET A 116 -26.79 15.87 6.90
N GLY A 117 -26.75 16.12 5.58
CA GLY A 117 -25.55 15.86 4.78
C GLY A 117 -24.34 16.64 5.29
N ALA A 118 -24.52 17.91 5.61
CA ALA A 118 -23.49 18.76 6.22
C ALA A 118 -22.98 18.21 7.54
N LEU A 119 -23.90 17.73 8.39
CA LEU A 119 -23.54 17.15 9.67
C LEU A 119 -22.74 15.84 9.50
N PHE A 120 -23.14 14.99 8.55
CA PHE A 120 -22.37 13.80 8.20
C PHE A 120 -20.99 14.12 7.65
N VAL A 121 -20.83 15.14 6.82
CA VAL A 121 -19.51 15.54 6.30
C VAL A 121 -18.64 16.07 7.44
N ARG A 122 -19.18 16.93 8.29
CA ARG A 122 -18.44 17.55 9.42
C ARG A 122 -18.03 16.57 10.50
N LEU A 123 -18.83 15.55 10.78
CA LEU A 123 -18.45 14.47 11.72
C LEU A 123 -17.68 13.35 11.03
N GLY A 124 -18.00 13.08 9.77
CA GLY A 124 -17.41 12.02 8.97
C GLY A 124 -15.97 12.31 8.59
N LEU A 125 -15.61 13.56 8.27
CA LEU A 125 -14.22 13.94 7.95
C LEU A 125 -13.26 13.64 9.10
N PRO A 126 -13.47 14.12 10.35
CA PRO A 126 -12.64 13.77 11.49
C PRO A 126 -12.59 12.26 11.77
N ALA A 127 -13.75 11.58 11.68
CA ALA A 127 -13.82 10.14 11.89
C ALA A 127 -13.02 9.36 10.83
N LEU A 128 -13.13 9.76 9.56
CA LEU A 128 -12.38 9.18 8.44
C LEU A 128 -10.87 9.45 8.58
N TRP A 129 -10.51 10.61 9.11
CA TRP A 129 -9.12 10.98 9.37
C TRP A 129 -8.50 10.12 10.49
N ILE A 130 -9.24 9.89 11.59
CA ILE A 130 -8.83 8.96 12.67
C ILE A 130 -8.75 7.52 12.14
N TYR A 131 -9.71 7.10 11.32
CA TYR A 131 -9.71 5.78 10.70
C TYR A 131 -8.50 5.58 9.78
N ASN A 132 -8.15 6.57 8.97
CA ASN A 132 -6.94 6.55 8.15
C ASN A 132 -5.69 6.36 9.00
N TRP A 133 -5.58 7.08 10.12
CA TRP A 133 -4.44 6.95 11.02
C TRP A 133 -4.31 5.54 11.61
N GLY A 134 -5.42 4.99 12.10
CA GLY A 134 -5.45 3.62 12.65
C GLY A 134 -5.21 2.53 11.61
N SER A 135 -5.79 2.66 10.41
CA SER A 135 -5.60 1.67 9.34
C SER A 135 -4.17 1.67 8.81
N ALA A 136 -3.53 2.83 8.68
CA ALA A 136 -2.13 2.94 8.32
C ALA A 136 -1.19 2.32 9.36
N TYR A 137 -1.54 2.38 10.65
CA TYR A 137 -0.79 1.70 11.71
C TYR A 137 -0.94 0.17 11.59
N GLN A 138 -2.16 -0.32 11.44
CA GLN A 138 -2.45 -1.77 11.36
C GLN A 138 -1.83 -2.42 10.13
N ALA A 139 -1.76 -1.71 9.01
CA ALA A 139 -1.18 -2.21 7.76
C ALA A 139 0.29 -2.64 7.89
N VAL A 140 1.03 -2.12 8.88
CA VAL A 140 2.46 -2.42 9.08
C VAL A 140 2.73 -3.27 10.31
N ASP A 141 1.71 -3.54 11.13
CA ASP A 141 1.87 -4.31 12.35
C ASP A 141 2.17 -5.78 12.00
N PRO A 142 3.36 -6.32 12.36
CA PRO A 142 3.71 -7.70 12.06
C PRO A 142 2.76 -8.71 12.70
N VAL A 143 2.11 -8.37 13.81
CA VAL A 143 1.10 -9.23 14.45
C VAL A 143 -0.17 -9.27 13.59
N TYR A 144 -0.57 -8.13 13.04
CA TYR A 144 -1.74 -8.03 12.17
C TYR A 144 -1.52 -8.76 10.84
N GLN A 145 -0.35 -8.59 10.24
CA GLN A 145 0.05 -9.27 9.00
C GLN A 145 0.08 -10.80 9.14
N ARG A 146 0.48 -11.32 10.32
CA ARG A 146 0.42 -12.77 10.59
C ARG A 146 -1.01 -13.28 10.62
N LYS A 147 -1.93 -12.57 11.28
CA LYS A 147 -3.35 -12.94 11.34
C LYS A 147 -4.01 -12.94 9.97
N LEU A 148 -3.70 -11.93 9.14
CA LEU A 148 -4.19 -11.87 7.75
C LEU A 148 -3.74 -13.09 6.94
N LYS A 149 -2.44 -13.43 7.01
CA LYS A 149 -1.90 -14.61 6.30
C LYS A 149 -2.52 -15.92 6.80
N GLU A 150 -2.82 -16.03 8.09
CA GLU A 150 -3.52 -17.19 8.66
C GLU A 150 -4.97 -17.30 8.17
N GLU A 151 -5.70 -16.18 8.13
CA GLU A 151 -7.07 -16.13 7.60
C GLU A 151 -7.13 -16.45 6.10
N GLU A 152 -6.19 -15.95 5.30
CA GLU A 152 -6.10 -16.27 3.88
C GLU A 152 -5.83 -17.75 3.63
N LYS A 153 -4.91 -18.34 4.40
CA LYS A 153 -4.65 -19.79 4.35
C LYS A 153 -5.89 -20.59 4.75
N ALA A 154 -6.61 -20.18 5.79
CA ALA A 154 -7.85 -20.84 6.20
C ALA A 154 -8.93 -20.75 5.11
N LYS A 155 -9.10 -19.60 4.46
CA LYS A 155 -10.04 -19.41 3.33
C LYS A 155 -9.66 -20.26 2.11
N GLN A 156 -8.37 -20.31 1.75
CA GLN A 156 -7.89 -21.16 0.66
C GLN A 156 -8.10 -22.65 0.96
N GLN A 157 -7.88 -23.08 2.21
CA GLN A 157 -8.15 -24.46 2.63
C GLN A 157 -9.64 -24.80 2.55
N GLN A 158 -10.53 -23.90 3.00
CA GLN A 158 -11.97 -24.09 2.88
C GLN A 158 -12.42 -24.14 1.42
N GLN A 159 -11.88 -23.27 0.56
CA GLN A 159 -12.20 -23.28 -0.87
C GLN A 159 -11.74 -24.58 -1.54
N ASN A 160 -10.54 -25.06 -1.23
CA ASN A 160 -10.02 -26.33 -1.74
C ASN A 160 -10.82 -27.55 -1.22
N GLN A 161 -11.28 -27.53 0.03
CA GLN A 161 -12.15 -28.58 0.59
C GLN A 161 -13.55 -28.55 -0.04
N GLY A 162 -14.11 -27.36 -0.31
CA GLY A 162 -15.38 -27.21 -1.01
C GLY A 162 -15.34 -27.73 -2.46
N LEU A 163 -14.24 -27.51 -3.18
CA LEU A 163 -14.02 -28.07 -4.52
C LEU A 163 -13.83 -29.60 -4.51
N SER A 164 -13.18 -30.14 -3.47
CA SER A 164 -13.02 -31.58 -3.28
C SER A 164 -14.38 -32.27 -3.17
N ASN A 165 -15.28 -31.76 -2.32
CA ASN A 165 -16.59 -32.38 -2.08
C ASN A 165 -17.47 -32.42 -3.34
N ASN A 166 -17.44 -31.38 -4.17
CA ASN A 166 -18.19 -31.34 -5.43
C ASN A 166 -17.57 -32.24 -6.52
N THR A 167 -16.28 -32.53 -6.45
CA THR A 167 -15.59 -33.39 -7.44
C THR A 167 -15.87 -34.88 -7.21
N PHE A 168 -16.06 -35.30 -5.94
CA PHE A 168 -16.45 -36.68 -5.62
C PHE A 168 -17.88 -37.00 -6.06
N ASP A 169 -18.81 -36.04 -5.96
CA ASP A 169 -20.20 -36.22 -6.41
C ASP A 169 -20.31 -36.37 -7.94
N ILE A 170 -19.54 -35.62 -8.73
CA ILE A 170 -19.57 -35.73 -10.20
C ILE A 170 -19.03 -37.09 -10.68
N LYS A 171 -18.08 -37.70 -9.95
CA LYS A 171 -17.57 -39.04 -10.28
C LYS A 171 -18.52 -40.17 -9.89
N LEU A 172 -19.43 -39.98 -8.93
CA LEU A 172 -20.43 -40.97 -8.52
C LEU A 172 -21.70 -40.98 -9.39
N VAL A 173 -21.95 -39.91 -10.16
CA VAL A 173 -23.12 -39.81 -11.07
C VAL A 173 -22.88 -40.44 -12.45
N LYS A 174 -21.65 -40.88 -12.77
CA LYS A 174 -21.34 -41.64 -13.99
C LYS A 174 -21.05 -43.10 -13.65
N ILE A 175 -22.08 -43.93 -13.50
CA ILE A 175 -22.17 -45.34 -13.92
C ILE A 175 -23.64 -45.74 -13.69
N ASN A 176 -24.40 -45.83 -14.77
CA ASN A 176 -25.56 -46.71 -14.97
C ASN A 176 -26.23 -46.33 -16.30
N PHE A 177 -25.66 -46.82 -17.40
CA PHE A 177 -26.36 -47.11 -18.64
C PHE A 177 -25.75 -48.40 -19.19
#